data_AF-A0A7K1ZNR2-F1
#
_entry.id   AF-A0A7K1ZNR2-F1
#
_cell.length_a   1.000
_cell.length_b   1.000
_cell.length_c   1.000
_cell.angle_alpha   90.00
_cell.angle_beta   90.00
_cell.angle_gamma   90.00
#
_symmetry.space_group_name_H-M   'P 1'
#
loop_
_entity.id
_entity.type
_entity.pdbx_description
1 polymer ?
#
loop_
_entity_poly.entity_id
_entity_poly.type
_entity_poly.pdbx_seq_one_letter_code
_entity_poly.pdbx_strand_id
1 'polypeptide(L)'
;MNDSTKSVTFTLLIILLATGCGTEALRSITAVSWGGSYGQAVNEAVNIPFAEEMGINVGVEDYNGGLAQIRAQVEIGNIHWDVVDLEFADAVRGCDEGLLEPIDIDILPPGPDGTPAIEDFVAESLTECGVGNLYWSSVYAYSEATITGPKPTTMSDFFDLETFPGRRGMRRAPQVNLEWALIADGVPLDQVYATLDTPEGVERAFAKLETIKDEVIWWEAGAQPPQML
;
A
#
# COMPACT_ATOMS: atom_id res chain seq x y z
N MET A 1 -60.23 38.49 -62.93
CA MET A 1 -60.94 37.22 -63.12
C MET A 1 -59.90 36.12 -63.30
N ASN A 2 -60.08 35.02 -62.57
CA ASN A 2 -59.22 33.83 -62.41
C ASN A 2 -57.87 34.07 -61.71
N ASP A 3 -57.67 33.71 -60.43
CA ASP A 3 -57.88 32.44 -59.73
C ASP A 3 -56.82 31.39 -60.06
N SER A 4 -55.99 31.05 -59.05
CA SER A 4 -55.79 29.68 -58.57
C SER A 4 -54.35 29.41 -58.06
N THR A 5 -54.35 28.95 -56.81
CA THR A 5 -53.44 28.00 -56.16
C THR A 5 -51.96 28.35 -55.90
N LYS A 6 -51.76 28.82 -54.65
CA LYS A 6 -50.55 28.66 -53.84
C LYS A 6 -50.27 27.16 -53.61
N SER A 7 -49.08 26.69 -53.93
CA SER A 7 -48.53 25.43 -53.42
C SER A 7 -47.45 25.76 -52.40
N VAL A 8 -47.82 25.69 -51.11
CA VAL A 8 -46.89 25.76 -49.99
C VAL A 8 -46.45 24.33 -49.71
N THR A 9 -45.25 23.97 -50.15
CA THR A 9 -44.63 22.69 -49.84
C THR A 9 -44.21 22.72 -48.36
N PHE A 10 -44.99 22.07 -47.51
CA PHE A 10 -44.71 21.93 -46.09
C PHE A 10 -43.68 20.81 -45.91
N THR A 11 -42.40 21.17 -45.84
CA THR A 11 -41.33 20.24 -45.47
C THR A 11 -41.47 19.93 -43.98
N LEU A 12 -42.03 18.77 -43.66
CA LEU A 12 -42.12 18.25 -42.30
C LEU A 12 -40.72 17.81 -41.85
N LEU A 13 -40.02 18.68 -41.12
CA LEU A 13 -38.75 18.35 -40.47
C LEU A 13 -39.06 17.52 -39.22
N ILE A 14 -38.95 16.19 -39.32
CA ILE A 14 -38.98 15.29 -38.17
C ILE A 14 -37.68 15.51 -37.41
N ILE A 15 -37.73 16.31 -36.34
CA ILE A 15 -36.67 16.36 -35.34
C ILE A 15 -36.81 15.09 -34.52
N LEU A 16 -35.99 14.08 -34.86
CA LEU A 16 -35.76 12.95 -33.97
C LEU A 16 -35.04 13.51 -32.74
N LEU A 17 -35.76 13.72 -31.63
CA LEU A 17 -35.11 13.86 -30.33
C LEU A 17 -34.42 12.52 -30.07
N ALA A 18 -33.14 12.44 -30.40
CA ALA A 18 -32.25 11.49 -29.77
C ALA A 18 -32.25 11.86 -28.28
N THR A 19 -33.14 11.21 -27.51
CA THR A 19 -32.94 11.02 -26.08
C THR A 19 -31.56 10.42 -25.95
N GLY A 20 -30.57 11.27 -25.64
CA GLY A 20 -29.27 10.84 -25.21
C GLY A 20 -29.51 9.95 -24.01
N CYS A 21 -29.40 8.64 -24.23
CA CYS A 21 -29.19 7.70 -23.15
C CYS A 21 -27.84 8.13 -22.59
N GLY A 22 -27.87 8.98 -21.55
CA GLY A 22 -26.70 9.21 -20.74
C GLY A 22 -26.36 7.86 -20.14
N THR A 23 -25.37 7.18 -20.72
CA THR A 23 -24.61 6.20 -19.97
C THR A 23 -24.03 7.00 -18.81
N GLU A 24 -24.62 6.86 -17.62
CA GLU A 24 -23.89 7.22 -16.40
C GLU A 24 -22.55 6.50 -16.52
N ALA A 25 -21.46 7.26 -16.59
CA ALA A 25 -20.15 6.67 -16.54
C ALA A 25 -20.10 5.83 -15.27
N LEU A 26 -19.87 4.52 -15.41
CA LEU A 26 -19.64 3.65 -14.28
C LEU A 26 -18.66 4.36 -13.34
N ARG A 27 -19.09 4.62 -12.11
CA ARG A 27 -18.23 5.21 -11.08
C ARG A 27 -16.97 4.34 -11.02
N SER A 28 -15.81 4.97 -10.95
CA SER A 28 -14.53 4.28 -10.89
C SER A 28 -13.77 4.80 -9.69
N ILE A 29 -13.04 3.91 -9.03
CA ILE A 29 -12.01 4.25 -8.06
C ILE A 29 -10.69 3.58 -8.45
N THR A 30 -9.57 4.09 -7.98
CA THR A 30 -8.25 3.48 -8.07
C THR A 30 -7.79 3.06 -6.69
N ALA A 31 -7.66 1.75 -6.48
CA ALA A 31 -7.06 1.15 -5.30
C ALA A 31 -5.56 0.92 -5.54
N VAL A 32 -4.73 1.30 -4.59
CA VAL A 32 -3.27 1.25 -4.70
C VAL A 32 -2.69 0.37 -3.61
N SER A 33 -1.82 -0.57 -3.98
CA SER A 33 -1.21 -1.50 -3.03
C SER A 33 0.19 -1.95 -3.48
N TRP A 34 0.77 -2.93 -2.81
CA TRP A 34 2.19 -3.32 -2.92
C TRP A 34 2.53 -4.22 -4.11
N GLY A 35 1.51 -4.59 -4.91
CA GLY A 35 1.66 -5.48 -6.05
C GLY A 35 2.10 -6.90 -5.71
N GLY A 36 2.58 -7.61 -6.72
CA GLY A 36 3.02 -9.01 -6.60
C GLY A 36 1.89 -9.94 -6.13
N SER A 37 2.27 -11.01 -5.43
CA SER A 37 1.29 -12.00 -4.93
C SER A 37 0.34 -11.41 -3.88
N TYR A 38 0.80 -10.42 -3.11
CA TYR A 38 -0.05 -9.74 -2.13
C TYR A 38 -1.11 -8.88 -2.81
N GLY A 39 -0.71 -8.01 -3.75
CA GLY A 39 -1.66 -7.20 -4.52
C GLY A 39 -2.66 -8.04 -5.31
N GLN A 40 -2.21 -9.18 -5.86
CA GLN A 40 -3.12 -10.14 -6.50
C GLN A 40 -4.15 -10.71 -5.50
N ALA A 41 -3.71 -11.11 -4.31
CA ALA A 41 -4.60 -11.64 -3.29
C ALA A 41 -5.63 -10.59 -2.82
N VAL A 42 -5.21 -9.34 -2.60
CA VAL A 42 -6.12 -8.23 -2.27
C VAL A 42 -7.11 -7.97 -3.40
N ASN A 43 -6.65 -7.99 -4.66
CA ASN A 43 -7.53 -7.77 -5.80
C ASN A 43 -8.61 -8.85 -5.91
N GLU A 44 -8.23 -10.12 -5.78
CA GLU A 44 -9.16 -11.26 -5.85
C GLU A 44 -10.12 -11.32 -4.66
N ALA A 45 -9.63 -11.04 -3.45
CA ALA A 45 -10.41 -11.20 -2.22
C ALA A 45 -11.25 -9.97 -1.86
N VAL A 46 -10.86 -8.77 -2.31
CA VAL A 46 -11.46 -7.49 -1.88
C VAL A 46 -11.96 -6.68 -3.07
N ASN A 47 -11.07 -6.29 -3.99
CA ASN A 47 -11.44 -5.32 -5.03
C ASN A 47 -12.47 -5.86 -6.03
N ILE A 48 -12.30 -7.11 -6.49
CA ILE A 48 -13.25 -7.74 -7.42
C ILE A 48 -14.63 -7.91 -6.76
N PRO A 49 -14.76 -8.55 -5.57
CA PRO A 49 -16.06 -8.67 -4.90
C PRO A 49 -16.71 -7.31 -4.63
N PHE A 50 -15.94 -6.32 -4.18
CA PHE A 50 -16.44 -4.97 -3.94
C PHE A 50 -16.95 -4.28 -5.22
N ALA A 51 -16.20 -4.40 -6.33
CA ALA A 51 -16.61 -3.86 -7.63
C ALA A 51 -17.93 -4.49 -8.12
N GLU A 52 -18.08 -5.80 -7.95
CA GLU A 52 -19.29 -6.54 -8.32
C GLU A 52 -20.49 -6.15 -7.46
N GLU A 53 -20.31 -6.06 -6.14
CA GLU A 53 -21.37 -5.70 -5.20
C GLU A 53 -21.85 -4.26 -5.40
N MET A 54 -20.91 -3.33 -5.57
CA MET A 54 -21.22 -1.90 -5.71
C MET A 54 -21.57 -1.50 -7.14
N GLY A 55 -21.34 -2.38 -8.13
CA GLY A 55 -21.56 -2.09 -9.54
C GLY A 55 -20.68 -0.94 -10.05
N ILE A 56 -19.41 -0.88 -9.61
CA ILE A 56 -18.43 0.15 -9.98
C ILE A 56 -17.18 -0.49 -10.58
N ASN A 57 -16.34 0.32 -11.24
CA ASN A 57 -15.01 -0.12 -11.65
C ASN A 57 -13.99 0.15 -10.54
N VAL A 58 -13.08 -0.80 -10.33
CA VAL A 58 -11.94 -0.63 -9.42
C VAL A 58 -10.67 -0.83 -10.23
N GLY A 59 -9.97 0.26 -10.55
CA GLY A 59 -8.61 0.21 -11.05
C GLY A 59 -7.66 -0.21 -9.93
N VAL A 60 -6.63 -0.99 -10.27
CA VAL A 60 -5.59 -1.39 -9.31
C VAL A 60 -4.25 -0.91 -9.82
N GLU A 61 -3.51 -0.23 -8.95
CA GLU A 61 -2.14 0.21 -9.20
C GLU A 61 -1.19 -0.28 -8.12
N ASP A 62 0.04 -0.53 -8.53
CA ASP A 62 1.10 -0.97 -7.63
C ASP A 62 2.03 0.21 -7.29
N TYR A 63 2.52 0.26 -6.06
CA TYR A 63 3.56 1.19 -5.63
C TYR A 63 4.52 0.54 -4.61
N ASN A 64 5.56 1.28 -4.21
CA ASN A 64 6.62 0.78 -3.32
C ASN A 64 6.53 1.31 -1.87
N GLY A 65 5.43 1.96 -1.50
CA GLY A 65 5.25 2.57 -0.18
C GLY A 65 5.68 4.03 -0.10
N GLY A 66 5.45 4.63 1.08
CA GLY A 66 5.80 6.02 1.36
C GLY A 66 4.83 7.05 0.77
N LEU A 67 5.07 8.31 1.14
CA LEU A 67 4.16 9.42 0.84
C LEU A 67 4.57 10.25 -0.39
N ALA A 68 5.68 9.90 -1.07
CA ALA A 68 6.25 10.76 -2.12
C ALA A 68 5.29 10.94 -3.32
N GLN A 69 4.70 9.84 -3.81
CA GLN A 69 3.75 9.90 -4.93
C GLN A 69 2.43 10.56 -4.53
N ILE A 70 1.92 10.27 -3.33
CA ILE A 70 0.71 10.91 -2.79
C ILE A 70 0.92 12.43 -2.71
N ARG A 71 2.03 12.86 -2.09
CA ARG A 71 2.38 14.28 -1.98
C ARG A 71 2.48 14.96 -3.35
N ALA A 72 3.14 14.32 -4.31
CA ALA A 72 3.24 14.88 -5.67
C ALA A 72 1.87 15.05 -6.34
N GLN A 73 0.94 14.10 -6.16
CA GLN A 73 -0.41 14.20 -6.71
C GLN A 73 -1.20 15.35 -6.06
N VAL A 74 -1.12 15.47 -4.73
CA VAL A 74 -1.79 16.53 -3.96
C VAL A 74 -1.23 17.90 -4.34
N GLU A 75 0.10 18.06 -4.38
CA GLU A 75 0.76 19.33 -4.71
C GLU A 75 0.42 19.84 -6.11
N ILE A 76 0.29 18.95 -7.09
CA ILE A 76 -0.04 19.28 -8.48
C ILE A 76 -1.57 19.41 -8.67
N GLY A 77 -2.36 18.93 -7.72
CA GLY A 77 -3.83 18.93 -7.79
C GLY A 77 -4.39 17.94 -8.83
N ASN A 78 -3.62 16.92 -9.19
CA ASN A 78 -4.02 15.88 -10.15
C ASN A 78 -4.05 14.51 -9.46
N ILE A 79 -5.03 14.35 -8.58
CA ILE A 79 -5.24 13.16 -7.77
C ILE A 79 -5.99 12.12 -8.60
N HIS A 80 -5.42 10.92 -8.71
CA HIS A 80 -6.03 9.77 -9.40
C HIS A 80 -6.02 8.50 -8.54
N TRP A 81 -5.36 8.54 -7.38
CA TRP A 81 -5.43 7.50 -6.36
C TRP A 81 -6.55 7.81 -5.37
N ASP A 82 -7.47 6.86 -5.16
CA ASP A 82 -8.63 7.04 -4.29
C ASP A 82 -8.45 6.32 -2.94
N VAL A 83 -7.92 5.10 -2.95
CA VAL A 83 -7.68 4.29 -1.75
C VAL A 83 -6.26 3.75 -1.81
N VAL A 84 -5.45 4.01 -0.78
CA VAL A 84 -4.03 3.60 -0.74
C VAL A 84 -3.76 2.76 0.49
N ASP A 85 -3.22 1.57 0.25
CA ASP A 85 -2.74 0.66 1.30
C ASP A 85 -1.36 1.10 1.79
N LEU A 86 -1.31 1.65 3.01
CA LEU A 86 -0.15 2.32 3.60
C LEU A 86 0.41 1.57 4.80
N GLU A 87 1.70 1.76 5.07
CA GLU A 87 2.24 1.44 6.39
C GLU A 87 1.65 2.37 7.46
N PHE A 88 1.47 1.86 8.68
CA PHE A 88 0.88 2.61 9.78
C PHE A 88 1.56 3.97 10.01
N ALA A 89 2.89 4.00 10.01
CA ALA A 89 3.66 5.23 10.19
C ALA A 89 3.45 6.25 9.05
N ASP A 90 3.24 5.78 7.82
CA ASP A 90 2.95 6.66 6.68
C ASP A 90 1.50 7.15 6.73
N ALA A 91 0.54 6.35 7.20
CA ALA A 91 -0.84 6.78 7.39
C ALA A 91 -0.94 7.93 8.42
N VAL A 92 -0.26 7.81 9.57
CA VAL A 92 -0.19 8.87 10.59
C VAL A 92 0.44 10.14 10.01
N ARG A 93 1.63 10.02 9.40
CA ARG A 93 2.35 11.17 8.85
C ARG A 93 1.61 11.84 7.69
N GLY A 94 0.99 11.04 6.82
CA GLY A 94 0.21 11.54 5.68
C GLY A 94 -1.01 12.32 6.14
N CYS A 95 -1.66 11.88 7.21
CA CYS A 95 -2.76 12.59 7.85
C CYS A 95 -2.29 13.94 8.44
N ASP A 96 -1.21 13.92 9.23
CA ASP A 96 -0.62 15.13 9.84
C ASP A 96 -0.17 16.17 8.79
N GLU A 97 0.33 15.71 7.65
CA GLU A 97 0.75 16.55 6.52
C GLU A 97 -0.44 17.05 5.66
N GLY A 98 -1.67 16.60 5.93
CA GLY A 98 -2.87 16.94 5.15
C GLY A 98 -2.91 16.31 3.76
N LEU A 99 -2.23 15.18 3.58
CA LEU A 99 -2.19 14.43 2.32
C LEU A 99 -3.32 13.40 2.19
N LEU A 100 -3.94 13.04 3.31
CA LEU A 100 -4.99 12.02 3.42
C LEU A 100 -6.27 12.66 3.97
N GLU A 101 -7.42 12.18 3.50
CA GLU A 101 -8.72 12.62 3.99
C GLU A 101 -9.04 11.90 5.33
N PRO A 102 -9.58 12.62 6.34
CA PRO A 102 -10.09 11.99 7.54
C PRO A 102 -11.20 10.99 7.24
N ILE A 103 -11.20 9.87 7.96
CA ILE A 103 -12.23 8.83 7.84
C ILE A 103 -13.08 8.86 9.11
N ASP A 104 -14.37 9.13 8.93
CA ASP A 104 -15.34 9.00 10.01
C ASP A 104 -15.60 7.50 10.27
N ILE A 105 -15.07 6.99 11.38
CA ILE A 105 -15.18 5.57 11.76
C ILE A 105 -16.63 5.14 11.98
N ASP A 106 -17.53 6.07 12.32
CA ASP A 106 -18.94 5.76 12.57
C ASP A 106 -19.68 5.34 11.28
N ILE A 107 -19.09 5.57 10.10
CA ILE A 107 -19.67 5.11 8.82
C ILE A 107 -19.37 3.64 8.55
N LEU A 108 -18.41 3.04 9.26
CA LEU A 108 -18.00 1.67 9.01
C LEU A 108 -19.10 0.69 9.47
N PRO A 109 -19.45 -0.30 8.64
CA PRO A 109 -20.44 -1.29 9.03
C PRO A 109 -19.92 -2.14 10.20
N PRO A 110 -20.82 -2.68 11.04
CA PRO A 110 -20.41 -3.68 12.01
C PRO A 110 -19.85 -4.92 11.30
N GLY A 111 -19.03 -5.67 12.02
CA GLY A 111 -18.51 -6.95 11.55
C GLY A 111 -19.63 -7.95 11.25
N PRO A 112 -19.35 -9.06 10.54
CA PRO A 112 -20.36 -10.06 10.16
C PRO A 112 -21.14 -10.67 11.34
N ASP A 113 -20.60 -10.61 12.56
CA ASP A 113 -21.22 -11.08 13.80
C ASP A 113 -22.00 -9.99 14.56
N GLY A 114 -22.02 -8.76 14.03
CA GLY A 114 -22.68 -7.60 14.62
C GLY A 114 -21.81 -6.78 15.57
N THR A 115 -20.54 -7.13 15.76
CA THR A 115 -19.59 -6.34 16.56
C THR A 115 -19.43 -4.94 15.95
N PRO A 116 -19.55 -3.85 16.73
CA PRO A 116 -19.31 -2.50 16.22
C PRO A 116 -17.92 -2.38 15.62
N ALA A 117 -17.76 -1.64 14.51
CA ALA A 117 -16.48 -1.47 13.83
C ALA A 117 -15.35 -1.08 14.80
N ILE A 118 -15.59 -0.10 15.69
CA ILE A 118 -14.62 0.36 16.69
C ILE A 118 -14.11 -0.73 17.66
N GLU A 119 -14.85 -1.84 17.79
CA GLU A 119 -14.51 -3.00 18.64
C GLU A 119 -14.01 -4.21 17.83
N ASP A 120 -14.11 -4.18 16.50
CA ASP A 120 -13.78 -5.31 15.59
C ASP A 120 -12.36 -5.21 15.01
N PHE A 121 -11.70 -4.05 15.15
CA PHE A 121 -10.30 -3.87 14.73
C PHE A 121 -9.30 -4.16 15.85
N VAL A 122 -8.07 -4.52 15.46
CA VAL A 122 -6.95 -4.63 16.39
C VAL A 122 -6.73 -3.28 17.09
N ALA A 123 -6.44 -3.31 18.39
CA ALA A 123 -6.14 -2.10 19.15
C ALA A 123 -5.11 -1.22 18.43
N GLU A 124 -5.36 0.08 18.38
CA GLU A 124 -4.49 1.09 17.75
C GLU A 124 -4.35 0.97 16.23
N SER A 125 -5.10 0.09 15.55
CA SER A 125 -5.08 -0.02 14.08
C SER A 125 -6.03 0.96 13.36
N LEU A 126 -6.79 1.76 14.11
CA LEU A 126 -7.62 2.84 13.58
C LEU A 126 -6.92 4.18 13.85
N THR A 127 -6.82 5.01 12.82
CA THR A 127 -6.23 6.35 12.86
C THR A 127 -7.22 7.37 12.31
N GLU A 128 -6.94 8.66 12.45
CA GLU A 128 -7.81 9.73 11.93
C GLU A 128 -8.07 9.63 10.42
N CYS A 129 -7.06 9.23 9.64
CA CYS A 129 -7.17 9.13 8.17
C CYS A 129 -7.02 7.69 7.64
N GLY A 130 -7.16 6.66 8.47
CA GLY A 130 -6.82 5.29 8.07
C GLY A 130 -7.48 4.20 8.89
N VAL A 131 -7.86 3.12 8.21
CA VAL A 131 -8.52 1.94 8.78
C VAL A 131 -7.62 0.72 8.59
N GLY A 132 -7.33 -0.01 9.67
CA GLY A 132 -6.48 -1.19 9.62
C GLY A 132 -7.07 -2.30 8.74
N ASN A 133 -6.30 -2.79 7.77
CA ASN A 133 -6.72 -3.81 6.80
C ASN A 133 -5.96 -5.15 6.93
N LEU A 134 -4.72 -5.12 7.42
CA LEU A 134 -3.84 -6.29 7.48
C LEU A 134 -2.86 -6.16 8.64
N TYR A 135 -2.62 -7.27 9.35
CA TYR A 135 -1.44 -7.44 10.18
C TYR A 135 -0.43 -8.34 9.47
N TRP A 136 0.84 -7.95 9.48
CA TRP A 136 1.90 -8.67 8.78
C TRP A 136 3.15 -8.78 9.67
N SER A 137 4.15 -9.54 9.21
CA SER A 137 5.41 -9.70 9.93
C SER A 137 6.58 -9.65 8.98
N SER A 138 7.55 -8.80 9.30
CA SER A 138 8.87 -8.85 8.69
C SER A 138 9.68 -9.98 9.32
N VAL A 139 10.02 -10.96 8.51
CA VAL A 139 10.91 -12.06 8.90
C VAL A 139 12.07 -12.14 7.94
N TYR A 140 13.24 -12.57 8.43
CA TYR A 140 14.29 -13.01 7.52
C TYR A 140 14.00 -14.46 7.10
N ALA A 141 14.40 -14.78 5.87
CA ALA A 141 14.30 -16.12 5.32
C ALA A 141 15.64 -16.49 4.68
N TYR A 142 15.86 -17.78 4.46
CA TYR A 142 17.05 -18.30 3.80
C TYR A 142 16.69 -19.44 2.84
N SER A 143 17.53 -19.64 1.82
CA SER A 143 17.36 -20.74 0.86
C SER A 143 17.98 -22.03 1.41
N GLU A 144 17.17 -23.07 1.57
CA GLU A 144 17.68 -24.41 1.94
C GLU A 144 18.54 -25.03 0.84
N ALA A 145 18.45 -24.51 -0.39
CA ALA A 145 19.31 -24.93 -1.49
C ALA A 145 20.76 -24.46 -1.30
N THR A 146 20.97 -23.31 -0.63
CA THR A 146 22.30 -22.73 -0.40
C THR A 146 22.83 -22.97 1.00
N ILE A 147 21.96 -22.89 2.03
CA ILE A 147 22.34 -23.13 3.43
C ILE A 147 22.02 -24.57 3.81
N THR A 148 23.01 -25.46 3.65
CA THR A 148 22.88 -26.91 3.91
C THR A 148 23.41 -27.36 5.27
N GLY A 149 24.08 -26.47 6.01
CA GLY A 149 24.66 -26.71 7.33
C GLY A 149 23.80 -26.16 8.47
N PRO A 150 24.43 -25.67 9.57
CA PRO A 150 23.73 -24.89 10.58
C PRO A 150 22.93 -23.76 9.93
N LYS A 151 21.73 -23.50 10.45
CA LYS A 151 20.78 -22.52 9.92
C LYS A 151 20.80 -21.27 10.79
N PRO A 152 20.70 -20.05 10.22
CA PRO A 152 20.56 -18.84 11.01
C PRO A 152 19.25 -18.89 11.80
N THR A 153 19.31 -18.51 13.07
CA THR A 153 18.16 -18.52 14.00
C THR A 153 17.91 -17.18 14.68
N THR A 154 18.90 -16.29 14.66
CA THR A 154 18.85 -14.95 15.27
C THR A 154 19.14 -13.85 14.25
N MET A 155 18.82 -12.61 14.60
CA MET A 155 19.21 -11.46 13.78
C MET A 155 20.74 -11.27 13.78
N SER A 156 21.44 -11.65 14.85
CA SER A 156 22.91 -11.68 14.85
C SER A 156 23.47 -12.61 13.77
N ASP A 157 22.85 -13.79 13.57
CA ASP A 157 23.25 -14.74 12.52
C ASP A 157 23.06 -14.16 11.11
N PHE A 158 22.02 -13.35 10.89
CA PHE A 158 21.80 -12.67 9.61
C PHE A 158 22.99 -11.75 9.25
N PHE A 159 23.59 -11.08 10.23
CA PHE A 159 24.74 -10.19 10.05
C PHE A 159 26.10 -10.90 10.10
N ASP A 160 26.15 -12.18 10.48
CA ASP A 160 27.39 -12.97 10.51
C ASP A 160 27.70 -13.57 9.12
N LEU A 161 28.49 -12.84 8.34
CA LEU A 161 28.95 -13.26 7.02
C LEU A 161 30.02 -14.36 7.06
N GLU A 162 30.69 -14.56 8.19
CA GLU A 162 31.76 -15.56 8.33
C GLU A 162 31.15 -16.95 8.56
N THR A 163 30.20 -17.05 9.49
CA THR A 163 29.49 -18.30 9.79
C THR A 163 28.47 -18.65 8.71
N PHE A 164 27.75 -17.65 8.21
CA PHE A 164 26.72 -17.81 7.18
C PHE A 164 27.11 -17.02 5.92
N PRO A 165 28.04 -17.49 5.07
CA PRO A 165 28.42 -16.78 3.87
C PRO A 165 27.27 -16.73 2.85
N GLY A 166 27.07 -15.58 2.19
CA GLY A 166 26.04 -15.41 1.16
C GLY A 166 25.55 -13.97 1.03
N ARG A 167 24.82 -13.69 -0.07
CA ARG A 167 24.20 -12.37 -0.24
C ARG A 167 22.99 -12.23 0.67
N ARG A 168 22.76 -11.02 1.17
CA ARG A 168 21.58 -10.65 1.96
C ARG A 168 20.57 -9.90 1.08
N GLY A 169 19.29 -10.00 1.41
CA GLY A 169 18.24 -9.16 0.83
C GLY A 169 17.63 -8.30 1.92
N MET A 170 17.69 -6.97 1.77
CA MET A 170 17.07 -6.02 2.70
C MET A 170 16.27 -5.00 1.91
N ARG A 171 15.16 -4.50 2.47
CA ARG A 171 14.34 -3.50 1.79
C ARG A 171 15.11 -2.20 1.66
N ARG A 172 14.93 -1.45 0.58
CA ARG A 172 15.50 -0.11 0.39
C ARG A 172 14.72 0.96 1.18
N ALA A 173 14.54 0.73 2.47
CA ALA A 173 13.84 1.60 3.39
C ALA A 173 14.48 1.48 4.78
N PRO A 174 14.50 2.53 5.62
CA PRO A 174 15.07 2.44 6.97
C PRO A 174 14.22 1.58 7.93
N GLN A 175 12.90 1.56 7.75
CA GLN A 175 11.98 0.79 8.57
C GLN A 175 12.39 -0.69 8.58
N VAL A 176 12.31 -1.33 9.76
CA VAL A 176 12.74 -2.70 10.05
C VAL A 176 14.26 -2.89 9.99
N ASN A 177 14.96 -2.26 9.06
CA ASN A 177 16.40 -2.43 8.88
C ASN A 177 17.20 -1.86 10.05
N LEU A 178 16.82 -0.68 10.58
CA LEU A 178 17.52 -0.08 11.71
C LEU A 178 17.28 -0.88 12.99
N GLU A 179 16.07 -1.37 13.19
CA GLU A 179 15.67 -2.25 14.29
C GLU A 179 16.46 -3.55 14.23
N TRP A 180 16.51 -4.22 13.07
CA TRP A 180 17.28 -5.43 12.87
C TRP A 180 18.77 -5.24 13.10
N ALA A 181 19.33 -4.11 12.66
CA ALA A 181 20.72 -3.77 12.92
C ALA A 181 21.00 -3.64 14.42
N LEU A 182 20.19 -2.90 15.17
CA LEU A 182 20.36 -2.78 16.63
C LEU A 182 20.19 -4.11 17.36
N ILE A 183 19.22 -4.95 16.94
CA ILE A 183 19.03 -6.29 17.52
C ILE A 183 20.25 -7.16 17.25
N ALA A 184 20.79 -7.16 16.02
CA ALA A 184 22.03 -7.87 15.68
C ALA A 184 23.25 -7.34 16.44
N ASP A 185 23.22 -6.07 16.83
CA ASP A 185 24.24 -5.41 17.65
C ASP A 185 24.02 -5.59 19.17
N GLY A 186 23.06 -6.43 19.56
CA GLY A 186 22.83 -6.84 20.94
C GLY A 186 21.98 -5.88 21.76
N VAL A 187 21.27 -4.92 21.15
CA VAL A 187 20.27 -4.11 21.84
C VAL A 187 19.08 -5.00 22.23
N PRO A 188 18.65 -5.01 23.51
CA PRO A 188 17.45 -5.72 23.93
C PRO A 188 16.20 -5.26 23.16
N LEU A 189 15.30 -6.19 22.84
CA LEU A 189 14.10 -5.90 22.04
C LEU A 189 13.24 -4.75 22.61
N ASP A 190 13.15 -4.66 23.93
CA ASP A 190 12.40 -3.63 24.66
C ASP A 190 13.09 -2.26 24.71
N GLN A 191 14.33 -2.16 24.20
CA GLN A 191 15.12 -0.92 24.17
C GLN A 191 15.42 -0.42 22.75
N VAL A 192 14.99 -1.15 21.71
CA VAL A 192 15.28 -0.79 20.31
C VAL A 192 14.78 0.61 19.98
N TYR A 193 13.51 0.92 20.24
CA TYR A 193 12.94 2.23 19.92
C TYR A 193 13.53 3.35 20.78
N ALA A 194 13.69 3.14 22.09
CA ALA A 194 14.36 4.10 22.96
C ALA A 194 15.81 4.41 22.52
N THR A 195 16.48 3.45 21.89
CA THR A 195 17.79 3.65 21.27
C THR A 195 17.67 4.48 19.99
N LEU A 196 16.73 4.13 19.10
CA LEU A 196 16.48 4.83 17.83
C LEU A 196 16.01 6.28 18.00
N ASP A 197 15.46 6.63 19.16
CA ASP A 197 15.08 8.01 19.51
C ASP A 197 16.29 8.95 19.71
N THR A 198 17.52 8.42 19.67
CA THR A 198 18.77 9.20 19.83
C THR A 198 19.59 9.22 18.55
N PRO A 199 20.26 10.34 18.20
CA PRO A 199 21.20 10.39 17.08
C PRO A 199 22.28 9.30 17.16
N GLU A 200 22.81 9.05 18.35
CA GLU A 200 23.83 8.04 18.59
C GLU A 200 23.31 6.61 18.34
N GLY A 201 22.05 6.35 18.67
CA GLY A 201 21.42 5.06 18.38
C GLY A 201 21.18 4.84 16.89
N VAL A 202 20.81 5.89 16.16
CA VAL A 202 20.71 5.85 14.69
C VAL A 202 22.08 5.60 14.05
N GLU A 203 23.13 6.30 14.51
CA GLU A 203 24.50 6.08 14.05
C GLU A 203 24.97 4.64 14.33
N ARG A 204 24.66 4.11 15.51
CA ARG A 204 24.95 2.71 15.88
C ARG A 204 24.28 1.71 14.93
N ALA A 205 23.02 1.94 14.58
CA ALA A 205 22.31 1.09 13.62
C ALA A 205 22.97 1.13 12.23
N PHE A 206 23.33 2.33 11.74
CA PHE A 206 24.05 2.47 10.48
C PHE A 206 25.43 1.80 10.50
N ALA A 207 26.20 1.96 11.58
CA ALA A 207 27.50 1.31 11.72
C ALA A 207 27.38 -0.22 11.63
N LYS A 208 26.30 -0.79 12.17
CA LYS A 208 26.03 -2.22 12.04
C LYS A 208 25.60 -2.62 10.62
N LEU A 209 24.79 -1.82 9.93
CA LEU A 209 24.47 -2.04 8.51
C LEU A 209 25.71 -1.97 7.62
N GLU A 210 26.66 -1.10 7.95
CA GLU A 210 27.92 -0.99 7.22
C GLU A 210 28.75 -2.28 7.22
N THR A 211 28.61 -3.14 8.23
CA THR A 211 29.38 -4.39 8.30
C THR A 211 28.98 -5.40 7.23
N ILE A 212 27.80 -5.26 6.63
CA ILE A 212 27.29 -6.18 5.60
C ILE A 212 26.94 -5.50 4.27
N LYS A 213 27.02 -4.17 4.18
CA LYS A 213 26.45 -3.38 3.07
C LYS A 213 26.85 -3.85 1.66
N ASP A 214 28.08 -4.33 1.50
CA ASP A 214 28.61 -4.77 0.20
C ASP A 214 28.01 -6.11 -0.26
N GLU A 215 27.43 -6.88 0.66
CA GLU A 215 26.78 -8.16 0.40
C GLU A 215 25.24 -8.05 0.32
N VAL A 216 24.69 -6.84 0.49
CA VAL A 216 23.23 -6.62 0.49
C VAL A 216 22.71 -6.25 -0.90
N ILE A 217 21.65 -6.94 -1.33
CA ILE A 217 20.75 -6.50 -2.40
C ILE A 217 19.63 -5.68 -1.75
N TRP A 218 19.55 -4.41 -2.11
CA TRP A 218 18.49 -3.51 -1.67
C TRP A 218 17.28 -3.62 -2.58
N TRP A 219 16.30 -4.42 -2.18
CA TRP A 219 15.06 -4.61 -2.95
C TRP A 219 14.06 -3.50 -2.66
N GLU A 220 13.24 -3.17 -3.65
CA GLU A 220 12.25 -2.08 -3.57
C GLU A 220 10.82 -2.63 -3.61
N ALA A 221 10.56 -3.61 -4.48
CA ALA A 221 9.23 -4.19 -4.65
C ALA A 221 9.09 -5.51 -3.88
N GLY A 222 7.94 -5.72 -3.24
CA GLY A 222 7.65 -6.92 -2.45
C GLY A 222 7.68 -8.24 -3.23
N ALA A 223 7.61 -8.18 -4.56
CA ALA A 223 7.74 -9.35 -5.44
C ALA A 223 9.19 -9.85 -5.60
N GLN A 224 10.19 -9.05 -5.22
CA GLN A 224 11.60 -9.40 -5.43
C GLN A 224 12.14 -10.44 -4.45
N PRO A 225 11.92 -10.37 -3.12
CA PRO A 225 12.49 -11.34 -2.18
C PRO A 225 12.14 -12.80 -2.47
N PRO A 226 10.90 -13.18 -2.84
CA PRO A 226 10.59 -14.56 -3.22
C PRO A 226 11.37 -15.07 -4.43
N GLN A 227 11.77 -14.19 -5.35
CA GLN A 227 12.57 -14.57 -6.53
C GLN A 227 14.07 -14.72 -6.19
N MET A 228 14.50 -14.19 -5.05
CA MET A 228 15.89 -14.22 -4.59
C MET A 228 16.22 -15.45 -3.74
N LEU A 229 15.21 -16.23 -3.32
CA LEU A 229 15.32 -17.44 -2.49
C LEU A 229 15.29 -18.72 -3.33
#